data_AF-A0AA39A9G3-F1
#
_entry.id   AF-A0AA39A9G3-F1
#
_cell.length_a   1.000
_cell.length_b   1.000
_cell.length_c   1.000
_cell.angle_alpha   90.00
_cell.angle_beta   90.00
_cell.angle_gamma   90.00
#
_symmetry.space_group_name_H-M   'P 1'
#
loop_
_entity.id
_entity.type
_entity.pdbx_description
1 polymer ?
#
loop_
_entity_poly.entity_id
_entity_poly.type
_entity_poly.pdbx_seq_one_letter_code
_entity_poly.pdbx_strand_id
1 'polypeptide(L)' 'MPMFFKIIEYRARIIPVAFILVPCCEQGGIGFTINSFRYFNLVLITNVAGAGDIMRASVKGSKIGG' A
#
# COMPACT_ATOMS: atom_id res chain seq x y z
N MET A 1 -10.54 -1.41 15.46
CA MET A 1 -11.59 -2.42 15.21
C MET A 1 -11.47 -2.93 13.78
N PRO A 2 -11.51 -4.26 13.54
CA PRO A 2 -11.53 -4.82 12.19
C PRO A 2 -12.72 -4.30 11.39
N MET A 3 -12.53 -4.06 10.09
CA MET A 3 -13.58 -3.48 9.23
C MET A 3 -14.85 -4.32 9.19
N PHE A 4 -14.74 -5.65 9.27
CA PHE A 4 -15.89 -6.55 9.27
C PHE A 4 -16.90 -6.16 10.36
N PHE A 5 -16.49 -6.05 11.62
CA PHE A 5 -17.39 -5.69 12.73
C PHE A 5 -17.99 -4.27 12.65
N LYS A 6 -17.46 -3.39 11.79
CA LYS A 6 -18.06 -2.05 11.59
C LYS A 6 -19.29 -2.09 10.67
N ILE A 7 -19.37 -3.09 9.79
CA ILE A 7 -20.42 -3.20 8.77
C ILE A 7 -21.53 -4.14 9.24
N ILE A 8 -21.33 -4.85 10.37
CA ILE A 8 -22.14 -6.00 10.75
C ILE A 8 -22.63 -5.92 12.19
N GLU A 9 -23.82 -6.46 12.45
CA GLU A 9 -24.19 -6.85 13.81
C GLU A 9 -23.47 -8.13 14.19
N TYR A 10 -23.02 -8.21 15.45
CA TYR A 10 -22.16 -9.27 16.01
C TYR A 10 -22.70 -10.71 15.85
N ARG A 11 -23.94 -10.89 15.38
CA ARG A 11 -24.60 -12.20 15.19
C ARG A 11 -24.66 -12.68 13.75
N ALA A 12 -24.38 -11.85 12.75
CA ALA A 12 -24.52 -12.21 11.35
C ALA A 12 -23.21 -12.84 10.80
N ARG A 13 -23.33 -13.99 10.12
CA ARG A 13 -22.18 -14.80 9.65
C ARG A 13 -21.78 -14.53 8.18
N ILE A 14 -22.75 -14.29 7.29
CA ILE A 14 -22.53 -14.03 5.86
C ILE A 14 -23.37 -12.81 5.48
N ILE A 15 -22.73 -11.80 4.89
CA ILE A 15 -23.37 -10.52 4.61
C ILE A 15 -23.01 -10.09 3.20
N PRO A 16 -23.99 -9.80 2.34
CA PRO A 16 -23.73 -9.26 1.01
C PRO A 16 -23.24 -7.82 1.14
N VAL A 17 -22.12 -7.49 0.49
CA VAL A 17 -21.50 -6.17 0.53
C VAL A 17 -21.36 -5.64 -0.89
N ALA A 18 -21.84 -4.41 -1.11
CA ALA A 18 -21.51 -3.63 -2.30
C ALA A 18 -20.31 -2.73 -1.99
N PHE A 19 -19.37 -2.60 -2.93
CA PHE A 19 -18.17 -1.80 -2.75
C PHE A 19 -17.87 -0.97 -4.01
N ILE A 20 -17.20 0.16 -3.80
CA ILE A 20 -16.64 1.02 -4.84
C ILE A 20 -15.20 1.36 -4.47
N LEU A 21 -14.39 1.72 -5.46
CA LEU A 21 -13.05 2.23 -5.22
C LEU A 21 -13.13 3.70 -4.77
N VAL A 22 -12.39 4.02 -3.72
CA VAL A 22 -12.23 5.39 -3.22
C VAL A 22 -10.73 5.69 -3.12
N PRO A 23 -10.30 6.94 -3.34
CA PRO A 23 -8.90 7.32 -3.16
C PRO A 23 -8.43 7.00 -1.74
N CYS A 24 -7.25 6.42 -1.61
CA CYS A 24 -6.61 6.14 -0.33
C CYS A 24 -6.19 7.45 0.36
N CYS A 25 -6.69 7.65 1.58
CA CYS A 25 -6.19 8.70 2.47
C CYS A 25 -4.94 8.20 3.19
N GLU A 26 -3.80 8.79 2.86
CA GLU A 26 -2.52 8.56 3.51
C GLU A 26 -2.45 9.30 4.85
N GLN A 27 -1.83 8.66 5.85
CA GLN A 27 -1.36 9.33 7.06
C GLN A 27 0.16 9.15 7.15
N GLY A 28 0.88 10.26 7.28
CA GLY A 28 2.34 10.26 7.34
C GLY A 28 2.98 10.56 5.98
N GLY A 29 3.49 9.51 5.33
CA GLY A 29 4.25 9.60 4.08
C GLY A 29 4.43 8.23 3.43
N ILE A 30 4.94 8.22 2.19
CA ILE A 30 5.27 6.99 1.46
C ILE A 30 6.38 6.22 2.20
N GLY A 31 6.13 4.94 2.45
CA GLY A 31 7.08 4.03 3.08
C GLY A 31 7.91 3.27 2.04
N PHE A 32 9.22 3.14 2.28
CA PHE A 32 10.10 2.31 1.47
C PHE A 32 10.78 1.27 2.35
N THR A 33 10.56 -0.01 2.07
CA THR A 33 11.27 -1.11 2.73
C THR A 33 12.18 -1.78 1.71
N ILE A 34 13.49 -1.75 1.98
CA ILE A 34 14.50 -2.32 1.08
C ILE A 34 15.03 -3.60 1.70
N ASN A 35 14.74 -4.73 1.07
CA ASN A 35 15.31 -6.03 1.41
C ASN A 35 16.43 -6.35 0.42
N SER A 36 17.64 -6.60 0.92
CA SER A 36 18.78 -6.90 0.08
C SER A 36 19.08 -8.40 0.08
N PHE A 37 19.30 -8.95 -1.12
CA PHE A 37 19.86 -10.28 -1.31
C PHE A 37 21.12 -10.18 -2.18
N ARG A 38 21.90 -11.27 -2.26
CA ARG A 38 23.24 -11.26 -2.87
C ARG A 38 23.30 -10.73 -4.31
N TYR A 39 22.19 -10.79 -5.07
CA TYR A 39 22.12 -10.38 -6.48
C TYR A 39 21.04 -9.33 -6.79
N PHE A 40 20.18 -8.98 -5.85
CA PHE A 40 19.10 -8.03 -6.09
C PHE A 40 18.68 -7.30 -4.83
N ASN A 41 18.10 -6.12 -5.01
CA ASN A 41 17.38 -5.41 -3.96
C ASN A 41 15.89 -5.47 -4.29
N LEU A 42 15.10 -5.92 -3.31
CA LEU A 42 13.65 -5.89 -3.36
C LEU A 42 13.19 -4.67 -2.59
N VAL A 43 12.48 -3.77 -3.27
CA VAL A 43 11.91 -2.56 -2.68
C VAL A 43 10.40 -2.72 -2.59
N LEU A 44 9.87 -2.65 -1.38
CA LEU A 44 8.44 -2.57 -1.12
C LEU A 44 8.07 -1.11 -0.87
N ILE A 45 7.20 -0.57 -1.73
CA ILE A 45 6.64 0.78 -1.60
C ILE A 45 5.26 0.64 -0.95
N THR A 46 5.04 1.30 0.19
CA THR A 46 3.79 1.24 0.95
C THR A 46 3.23 2.63 1.22
N ASN A 47 1.97 2.68 1.64
CA ASN A 47 1.29 3.93 2.00
C ASN A 47 1.25 4.94 0.84
N VAL A 48 0.90 4.49 -0.37
CA VAL A 48 0.75 5.35 -1.55
C VAL A 48 -0.65 5.95 -1.57
N ALA A 49 -0.75 7.27 -1.43
CA ALA A 49 -2.03 8.00 -1.50
C ALA A 49 -2.71 7.92 -2.88
N GLY A 50 -3.98 8.33 -2.93
CA GLY A 50 -4.71 8.51 -4.19
C GLY A 50 -5.20 7.17 -4.74
N ALA A 51 -4.85 6.84 -5.99
CA ALA A 51 -5.27 5.59 -6.62
C ALA A 51 -4.68 4.34 -5.94
N GLY A 52 -3.53 4.49 -5.29
CA GLY A 52 -2.83 3.40 -4.59
C GLY A 52 -2.07 2.43 -5.51
N ASP A 53 -2.05 2.67 -6.83
CA ASP A 53 -1.25 1.90 -7.79
C ASP A 53 0.08 2.60 -8.13
N ILE A 54 1.05 1.82 -8.61
CA ILE A 54 2.39 2.32 -8.96
C ILE A 54 2.72 1.89 -10.39
N MET A 55 2.77 2.85 -11.31
CA MET A 55 3.08 2.55 -12.71
C MET A 55 4.57 2.40 -13.01
N ARG A 56 5.43 3.16 -12.31
CA ARG A 56 6.89 3.19 -12.54
C ARG A 56 7.63 3.50 -11.24
N ALA A 57 8.80 2.88 -11.07
CA ALA A 57 9.77 3.22 -10.03
C ALA A 57 11.17 3.27 -10.67
N SER A 58 11.97 4.26 -10.26
CA SER A 58 13.33 4.47 -10.77
C SER A 58 14.29 4.67 -9.61
N VAL A 59 15.50 4.10 -9.72
CA VAL A 59 16.53 4.24 -8.69
C VAL A 59 17.69 5.05 -9.26
N LYS A 60 18.08 6.12 -8.56
CA LYS A 60 19.28 6.89 -8.87
C LYS A 60 20.45 6.39 -8.01
N GLY A 61 21.54 5.99 -8.65
CA GLY A 61 22.78 5.62 -7.95
C GLY A 61 23.56 6.84 -7.48
N SER A 62 24.28 6.70 -6.36
CA SER A 62 25.05 7.80 -5.73
C SER A 62 26.24 8.30 -6.58
N LYS A 63 26.76 7.47 -7.49
CA LYS A 63 27.97 7.79 -8.30
C LYS A 63 27.69 8.51 -9.62
N ILE A 64 26.47 8.95 -9.88
CA ILE A 64 26.15 9.73 -11.08
C ILE A 64 26.13 11.20 -10.66
N GLY A 65 27.26 11.88 -10.93
CA GLY A 65 27.36 13.34 -10.93
C GLY A 65 26.33 13.95 -11.87
N GLY A 66 25.91 15.18 -11.55
CA GLY A 66 25.00 15.97 -12.39
C GLY A 66 25.56 16.23 -13.77
#